data_AF-A0AB33Z4C5-F1
#
_entry.id   AF-A0AB33Z4C5-F1
#
_cell.length_a   1.000
_cell.length_b   1.000
_cell.length_c   1.000
_cell.angle_alpha   90.00
_cell.angle_beta   90.00
_cell.angle_gamma   90.00
#
_symmetry.space_group_name_H-M   'P 1'
#
loop_
_entity.id
_entity.type
_entity.pdbx_description
1 polymer ?
#
loop_
_entity_poly.entity_id
_entity_poly.type
_entity_poly.pdbx_seq_one_letter_code
_entity_poly.pdbx_strand_id
1 'polypeptide(L)'
;MTDSIKVVCTSCDVVNKLPSDKLTAGGRCGQCKKKLFAGKYVTLKASNAQRHFEQNDLPVVIDCWAGWCGPCRSFAPTFDQAIKKLEPKARFAKLDTEHEQRLAARFNIRSIPTLLVMKNGKELARQAGVMNLSQFEQWLKPYIS
;
A
#
# COMPACT_ATOMS: atom_id res chain seq x y z
N MET A 1 23.09 1.90 -17.91
CA MET A 1 22.99 1.51 -16.49
C MET A 1 21.51 1.45 -16.19
N THR A 2 20.98 0.31 -15.75
CA THR A 2 19.56 0.23 -15.41
C THR A 2 19.35 0.88 -14.05
N ASP A 3 18.46 1.88 -13.97
CA ASP A 3 18.09 2.48 -12.69
C ASP A 3 17.53 1.40 -11.75
N SER A 4 17.96 1.42 -10.49
CA SER A 4 17.45 0.52 -9.48
C SER A 4 16.27 1.16 -8.76
N ILE A 5 15.21 0.41 -8.51
CA ILE A 5 14.11 0.82 -7.66
C ILE A 5 14.15 0.09 -6.32
N LYS A 6 13.78 0.77 -5.25
CA LYS A 6 13.57 0.22 -3.92
C LYS A 6 12.13 -0.24 -3.76
N VAL A 7 11.97 -1.46 -3.28
CA VAL A 7 10.69 -2.07 -2.90
C VAL A 7 10.81 -2.69 -1.51
N VAL A 8 9.93 -2.33 -0.60
CA VAL A 8 9.83 -2.93 0.73
C VAL A 8 8.96 -4.18 0.65
N CYS A 9 9.49 -5.29 1.16
CA CYS A 9 8.78 -6.57 1.19
C CYS A 9 7.58 -6.50 2.14
N THR A 10 6.39 -6.87 1.67
CA THR A 10 5.15 -6.91 2.49
C THR A 10 5.14 -8.04 3.52
N SER A 11 6.12 -8.95 3.48
CA SER A 11 6.18 -10.10 4.39
C SER A 11 7.19 -9.96 5.53
N CYS A 12 8.29 -9.23 5.33
CA CYS A 12 9.33 -9.09 6.36
C CYS A 12 9.93 -7.68 6.44
N ASP A 13 9.34 -6.72 5.75
CA ASP A 13 9.72 -5.31 5.78
C ASP A 13 11.16 -5.00 5.33
N VAL A 14 11.88 -5.94 4.72
CA VAL A 14 13.22 -5.70 4.17
C VAL A 14 13.12 -4.93 2.86
N VAL A 15 13.98 -3.91 2.71
CA VAL A 15 14.15 -3.14 1.47
C VAL A 15 14.90 -3.99 0.45
N ASN A 16 14.33 -4.11 -0.75
CA ASN A 16 14.94 -4.81 -1.87
C ASN A 16 15.21 -3.80 -2.98
N LYS A 17 16.38 -3.92 -3.61
CA LYS A 17 16.71 -3.17 -4.82
C LYS A 17 16.48 -4.06 -6.03
N LEU A 18 15.68 -3.61 -6.97
CA LEU A 18 15.38 -4.32 -8.21
C LEU A 18 15.81 -3.44 -9.39
N PRO A 19 16.36 -4.02 -10.47
CA PRO A 19 16.45 -3.32 -11.76
C PRO A 19 15.05 -2.88 -12.19
N SER A 20 14.88 -1.61 -12.56
CA SER A 20 13.57 -1.03 -12.92
C SER A 20 12.90 -1.76 -14.09
N ASP A 21 13.70 -2.16 -15.08
CA ASP A 21 13.30 -2.95 -16.25
C ASP A 21 12.78 -4.37 -15.92
N LYS A 22 13.08 -4.88 -14.72
CA LYS A 22 12.67 -6.22 -14.26
C LYS A 22 11.56 -6.18 -13.22
N LEU A 23 10.93 -5.04 -13.00
CA LEU A 23 9.85 -4.91 -12.02
C LEU A 23 8.68 -5.87 -12.31
N THR A 24 8.30 -6.00 -13.58
CA THR A 24 7.21 -6.91 -14.03
C THR A 24 7.54 -8.38 -13.86
N ALA A 25 8.82 -8.75 -13.71
CA ALA A 25 9.24 -10.11 -13.39
C ALA A 25 8.92 -10.49 -11.92
N GLY A 26 8.42 -9.56 -11.11
CA GLY A 26 7.83 -9.84 -9.80
C GLY A 26 8.82 -10.03 -8.65
N GLY A 27 10.06 -10.42 -8.95
CA GLY A 27 11.17 -10.53 -7.99
C GLY A 27 10.89 -11.42 -6.76
N ARG A 28 11.94 -11.65 -5.97
CA ARG A 28 11.82 -12.29 -4.65
C ARG A 28 12.59 -11.48 -3.63
N CYS A 29 12.09 -11.48 -2.40
CA CYS A 29 12.79 -10.84 -1.29
C CYS A 29 14.14 -11.51 -1.04
N GLY A 30 15.21 -10.74 -0.94
CA GLY A 30 16.56 -11.23 -0.63
C GLY A 30 16.66 -11.92 0.73
N GLN A 31 15.83 -11.51 1.70
CA GLN A 31 15.79 -12.06 3.05
C GLN A 31 14.86 -13.28 3.16
N CYS A 32 13.55 -13.08 3.02
CA CYS A 32 12.56 -14.13 3.29
C CYS A 32 12.21 -15.00 2.08
N LYS A 33 12.78 -14.71 0.90
CA LYS A 33 12.60 -15.45 -0.38
C LYS A 33 11.17 -15.52 -0.95
N LYS A 34 10.18 -14.91 -0.28
CA LYS A 34 8.81 -14.74 -0.78
C LYS A 34 8.78 -13.78 -1.98
N LYS A 35 7.77 -13.92 -2.84
CA LYS A 35 7.52 -13.01 -3.96
C LYS A 35 7.29 -11.59 -3.43
N LEU A 36 7.87 -10.58 -4.09
CA LEU A 36 7.66 -9.18 -3.70
C LEU A 36 6.26 -8.70 -4.08
N PHE A 37 5.75 -9.16 -5.22
CA PHE A 37 4.39 -8.91 -5.71
C PHE A 37 3.61 -10.23 -5.72
N ALA A 38 2.67 -10.35 -4.78
CA ALA A 38 1.96 -11.61 -4.49
C ALA A 38 0.44 -11.41 -4.32
N GLY A 39 -0.10 -10.25 -4.72
CA GLY A 39 -1.49 -9.89 -4.48
C GLY A 39 -1.79 -9.69 -2.98
N LYS A 40 -0.82 -9.18 -2.20
CA LYS A 40 -0.92 -9.03 -0.74
C LYS A 40 -0.57 -7.62 -0.29
N TYR A 41 -1.30 -7.13 0.70
CA TYR A 41 -0.98 -5.89 1.42
C TYR A 41 -0.05 -6.17 2.61
N VAL A 42 0.64 -5.13 3.08
CA VAL A 42 1.28 -5.13 4.41
C VAL A 42 0.30 -4.59 5.46
N THR A 43 0.36 -5.12 6.68
CA THR A 43 -0.30 -4.48 7.83
C THR A 43 0.65 -3.44 8.41
N LEU A 44 0.23 -2.18 8.41
CA LEU A 44 1.02 -1.10 8.96
C LEU A 44 1.00 -1.13 10.48
N LYS A 45 2.15 -0.89 11.05
CA LYS A 45 2.38 -0.68 12.47
C LYS A 45 3.27 0.54 12.65
N ALA A 46 3.24 1.17 13.81
CA ALA A 46 4.16 2.26 14.13
C ALA A 46 5.64 1.90 13.83
N SER A 47 6.03 0.63 14.03
CA SER A 47 7.40 0.14 13.82
C SER A 47 7.82 -0.05 12.35
N ASN A 48 6.89 -0.20 11.41
CA ASN A 48 7.22 -0.45 9.99
C ASN A 48 6.77 0.65 9.04
N ALA A 49 5.83 1.50 9.44
CA ALA A 49 5.15 2.44 8.55
C ALA A 49 6.13 3.40 7.85
N GLN A 50 7.04 4.02 8.61
CA GLN A 50 8.03 4.94 8.06
C GLN A 50 8.85 4.30 6.93
N ARG A 51 9.30 3.06 7.12
CA ARG A 51 10.07 2.33 6.11
C ARG A 51 9.25 2.13 4.84
N HIS A 52 7.98 1.73 4.96
CA HIS A 52 7.11 1.53 3.80
C HIS A 52 6.89 2.83 3.03
N PHE A 53 6.87 4.00 3.67
CA PHE A 53 6.64 5.27 2.97
C PHE A 53 7.90 5.90 2.38
N GLU A 54 9.05 5.73 3.02
CA GLU A 54 10.30 6.42 2.66
C GLU A 54 11.29 5.54 1.88
N GLN A 55 11.14 4.21 1.97
CA GLN A 55 12.04 3.24 1.32
C GLN A 55 11.35 2.42 0.22
N ASN A 56 10.20 2.87 -0.26
CA ASN A 56 9.58 2.43 -1.51
C ASN A 56 9.65 3.56 -2.54
N ASP A 57 10.17 3.25 -3.73
CA ASP A 57 10.11 4.18 -4.86
C ASP A 57 8.75 4.10 -5.59
N LEU A 58 8.02 3.01 -5.36
CA LEU A 58 6.62 2.85 -5.78
C LEU A 58 5.66 3.57 -4.82
N PRO A 59 4.54 4.13 -5.32
CA PRO A 59 3.47 4.62 -4.47
C PRO A 59 2.94 3.52 -3.52
N VAL A 60 2.57 3.90 -2.31
CA VAL A 60 1.92 3.04 -1.32
C VAL A 60 0.48 3.49 -1.14
N VAL A 61 -0.46 2.63 -1.54
CA VAL A 61 -1.91 2.83 -1.35
C VAL A 61 -2.31 2.21 -0.02
N ILE A 62 -2.97 3.00 0.83
CA ILE A 62 -3.29 2.63 2.22
C ILE A 62 -4.81 2.63 2.38
N ASP A 63 -5.36 1.54 2.91
CA ASP A 63 -6.74 1.46 3.40
C ASP A 63 -6.74 1.58 4.93
N CYS A 64 -7.21 2.72 5.44
CA CYS A 64 -7.41 2.99 6.86
C CYS A 64 -8.80 2.50 7.29
N TRP A 65 -8.84 1.48 8.14
CA TRP A 65 -10.05 0.71 8.42
C TRP A 65 -10.18 0.36 9.92
N ALA A 66 -11.28 -0.31 10.28
CA ALA A 66 -11.49 -0.96 11.58
C ALA A 66 -12.43 -2.17 11.45
N GLY A 67 -12.37 -3.10 12.40
CA GLY A 67 -13.15 -4.36 12.36
C GLY A 67 -14.65 -4.16 12.45
N TRP A 68 -15.10 -3.21 13.27
CA TRP A 68 -16.53 -2.89 13.46
C TRP A 68 -17.14 -2.09 12.30
N CYS A 69 -16.31 -1.45 11.47
CA CYS A 69 -16.76 -0.60 10.37
C CYS A 69 -17.39 -1.41 9.23
N GLY A 70 -18.71 -1.36 9.11
CA GLY A 70 -19.47 -2.02 8.04
C GLY A 70 -18.98 -1.67 6.63
N PRO A 71 -18.87 -0.38 6.26
CA PRO A 71 -18.35 0.03 4.96
C PRO A 71 -16.91 -0.43 4.69
N CYS A 72 -16.07 -0.52 5.71
CA CYS A 72 -14.71 -1.03 5.56
C CYS A 72 -14.72 -2.52 5.18
N ARG A 73 -15.59 -3.31 5.82
CA ARG A 73 -15.77 -4.73 5.49
C ARG A 73 -16.28 -4.93 4.06
N SER A 74 -17.20 -4.09 3.58
CA SER A 74 -17.69 -4.17 2.19
C SER A 74 -16.64 -3.73 1.16
N PHE A 75 -15.71 -2.84 1.53
CA PHE A 75 -14.63 -2.41 0.64
C PHE A 75 -13.45 -3.39 0.57
N ALA A 76 -13.21 -4.18 1.62
CA ALA A 76 -12.06 -5.09 1.67
C ALA A 76 -11.90 -6.03 0.44
N PRO A 77 -12.96 -6.64 -0.12
CA PRO A 77 -12.85 -7.44 -1.34
C PRO A 77 -12.46 -6.62 -2.58
N THR A 78 -12.91 -5.36 -2.67
CA THR A 78 -12.51 -4.44 -3.76
C THR A 78 -11.04 -4.09 -3.64
N PHE A 79 -10.57 -3.81 -2.42
CA PHE A 79 -9.16 -3.55 -2.17
C PHE A 79 -8.31 -4.75 -2.58
N ASP A 80 -8.64 -5.96 -2.13
CA ASP A 80 -7.89 -7.20 -2.46
C ASP A 80 -7.85 -7.49 -3.96
N GLN A 81 -8.93 -7.21 -4.71
CA GLN A 81 -8.95 -7.33 -6.16
C GLN A 81 -8.03 -6.32 -6.84
N ALA A 82 -8.01 -5.07 -6.36
CA ALA A 82 -7.14 -4.03 -6.87
C ALA A 82 -5.66 -4.39 -6.70
N ILE A 83 -5.25 -4.98 -5.56
CA ILE A 83 -3.86 -5.41 -5.34
C ILE A 83 -3.42 -6.36 -6.45
N LYS A 84 -4.24 -7.36 -6.76
CA LYS A 84 -3.93 -8.38 -7.79
C LYS A 84 -3.78 -7.77 -9.20
N LYS A 85 -4.55 -6.72 -9.50
CA LYS A 85 -4.54 -6.06 -10.81
C LYS A 85 -3.45 -5.01 -10.96
N LEU A 86 -3.14 -4.30 -9.88
CA LEU A 86 -2.34 -3.08 -9.92
C LEU A 86 -0.90 -3.31 -9.47
N GLU A 87 -0.57 -4.44 -8.83
CA GLU A 87 0.84 -4.84 -8.72
C GLU A 87 1.45 -5.08 -10.12
N PRO A 88 2.70 -4.68 -10.37
CA PRO A 88 3.66 -4.06 -9.46
C PRO A 88 3.66 -2.52 -9.46
N LYS A 89 2.65 -1.85 -10.04
CA LYS A 89 2.60 -0.38 -10.18
C LYS A 89 2.53 0.36 -8.85
N ALA A 90 2.01 -0.29 -7.80
CA ALA A 90 1.95 0.25 -6.46
C ALA A 90 2.16 -0.85 -5.40
N ARG A 91 2.43 -0.42 -4.17
CA ARG A 91 2.35 -1.25 -2.96
C ARG A 91 1.04 -0.97 -2.25
N PHE A 92 0.55 -1.97 -1.53
CA PHE A 92 -0.71 -1.87 -0.81
C PHE A 92 -0.51 -2.15 0.67
N ALA A 93 -1.22 -1.39 1.49
CA ALA A 93 -1.09 -1.43 2.93
C ALA A 93 -2.46 -1.26 3.59
N LYS A 94 -2.64 -1.85 4.77
CA LYS A 94 -3.80 -1.63 5.63
C LYS A 94 -3.36 -1.04 6.96
N LEU A 95 -4.07 -0.01 7.41
CA LEU A 95 -3.91 0.60 8.72
C LEU A 95 -5.18 0.34 9.54
N ASP A 96 -5.08 -0.51 10.54
CA ASP A 96 -6.15 -0.67 11.53
C ASP A 96 -6.10 0.51 12.50
N THR A 97 -7.11 1.36 12.44
CA THR A 97 -7.17 2.61 13.20
C THR A 97 -7.49 2.41 14.68
N GLU A 98 -8.03 1.25 15.08
CA GLU A 98 -8.26 0.92 16.49
C GLU A 98 -6.99 0.44 17.18
N HIS A 99 -6.19 -0.36 16.45
CA HIS A 99 -4.97 -0.95 16.98
C HIS A 99 -3.77 0.01 16.89
N GLU A 100 -3.71 0.84 15.85
CA GLU A 100 -2.58 1.75 15.58
C GLU A 100 -2.99 3.23 15.71
N GLN A 101 -3.64 3.58 16.84
CA GLN A 101 -4.26 4.89 17.08
C GLN A 101 -3.29 6.07 16.90
N ARG A 102 -2.04 5.95 17.36
CA ARG A 102 -1.03 7.00 17.21
C ARG A 102 -0.66 7.23 15.75
N LEU A 103 -0.59 6.16 14.96
CA LEU A 103 -0.30 6.25 13.53
C LEU A 103 -1.50 6.83 12.77
N ALA A 104 -2.73 6.43 13.12
CA ALA A 104 -3.95 7.02 12.59
C ALA A 104 -4.06 8.52 12.92
N ALA A 105 -3.70 8.92 14.13
CA ALA A 105 -3.66 10.33 14.55
C ALA A 105 -2.61 11.13 13.77
N ARG A 106 -1.42 10.57 13.54
CA ARG A 106 -0.37 11.18 12.70
C ARG A 106 -0.86 11.45 11.26
N PHE A 107 -1.71 10.58 10.73
CA PHE A 107 -2.35 10.76 9.42
C PHE A 107 -3.65 11.57 9.46
N ASN A 108 -4.05 12.08 10.64
CA ASN A 108 -5.28 12.83 10.85
C ASN A 108 -6.50 12.08 10.26
N ILE A 109 -6.61 10.78 10.56
CA ILE A 109 -7.75 9.96 10.14
C ILE A 109 -8.94 10.30 11.03
N ARG A 110 -9.99 10.89 10.42
CA ARG A 110 -11.21 11.36 11.11
C ARG A 110 -12.44 10.51 10.82
N SER A 111 -12.38 9.70 9.76
CA SER A 111 -13.44 8.82 9.30
C SER A 111 -12.84 7.59 8.65
N ILE A 112 -13.57 6.48 8.67
CA ILE A 112 -13.16 5.24 8.01
C ILE A 112 -14.31 4.66 7.17
N PRO A 113 -14.01 4.02 6.02
CA PRO A 113 -12.67 3.88 5.45
C PRO A 113 -12.14 5.20 4.91
N THR A 114 -10.84 5.41 5.04
CA THR A 114 -10.11 6.49 4.36
C THR A 114 -8.96 5.86 3.58
N LEU A 115 -8.87 6.22 2.31
CA LEU A 115 -7.80 5.78 1.42
C LEU A 115 -6.77 6.89 1.30
N LEU A 116 -5.49 6.51 1.38
CA LEU A 116 -4.36 7.41 1.16
C LEU A 116 -3.47 6.88 0.05
N VAL A 117 -2.80 7.78 -0.67
CA VAL A 117 -1.68 7.44 -1.54
C VAL A 117 -0.45 8.17 -1.02
N MET A 118 0.58 7.41 -0.64
CA MET A 118 1.86 7.94 -0.18
C MET A 118 2.95 7.67 -1.21
N LYS A 119 3.88 8.60 -1.42
CA LYS A 119 5.11 8.36 -2.19
C LYS A 119 6.24 9.21 -1.62
N ASN A 120 7.41 8.62 -1.42
CA ASN A 120 8.59 9.30 -0.87
C ASN A 120 8.27 10.08 0.43
N GLY A 121 7.54 9.43 1.35
CA GLY A 121 7.13 10.01 2.63
C GLY A 121 6.03 11.09 2.57
N LYS A 122 5.51 11.45 1.39
CA LYS A 122 4.50 12.49 1.20
C LYS A 122 3.13 11.91 0.85
N GLU A 123 2.06 12.52 1.36
CA GLU A 123 0.69 12.24 0.94
C GLU A 123 0.45 12.89 -0.43
N LEU A 124 0.11 12.07 -1.43
CA LEU A 124 -0.25 12.51 -2.79
C LEU A 124 -1.75 12.67 -2.97
N ALA A 125 -2.53 11.83 -2.29
CA ALA A 125 -3.98 11.80 -2.42
C ALA A 125 -4.66 11.22 -1.19
N ARG A 126 -5.92 11.63 -1.00
CA ARG A 126 -6.82 11.14 0.03
C ARG A 126 -8.23 11.03 -0.52
N GLN A 127 -8.93 9.96 -0.16
CA GLN A 127 -10.34 9.75 -0.46
C GLN A 127 -11.03 9.13 0.75
N ALA A 128 -12.10 9.76 1.23
CA ALA A 128 -12.96 9.16 2.25
C ALA A 128 -14.05 8.31 1.61
N GLY A 129 -14.45 7.24 2.29
CA GLY A 129 -15.53 6.36 1.89
C GLY A 129 -15.12 5.24 0.94
N VAL A 130 -16.11 4.44 0.55
CA VAL A 130 -15.92 3.26 -0.29
C VAL A 130 -15.99 3.62 -1.78
N MET A 131 -15.30 2.86 -2.60
CA MET A 131 -15.41 2.88 -4.05
C MET A 131 -15.61 1.47 -4.57
N ASN A 132 -16.33 1.31 -5.67
CA ASN A 132 -16.26 0.05 -6.42
C ASN A 132 -14.90 -0.08 -7.13
N LEU A 133 -14.60 -1.26 -7.68
CA LEU A 133 -13.29 -1.53 -8.27
C LEU A 133 -12.93 -0.57 -9.41
N SER A 134 -13.87 -0.30 -10.32
CA SER A 134 -13.65 0.60 -11.46
C SER A 134 -13.35 2.04 -11.00
N GLN A 135 -14.12 2.55 -10.05
CA GLN A 135 -13.90 3.87 -9.44
C GLN A 135 -12.54 3.94 -8.74
N PHE A 136 -12.17 2.88 -8.01
CA PHE A 136 -10.89 2.82 -7.32
C PHE A 136 -9.70 2.79 -8.28
N GLU A 137 -9.77 1.99 -9.35
CA GLU A 137 -8.77 1.96 -10.42
C GLU A 137 -8.63 3.34 -11.10
N GLN A 138 -9.76 4.00 -11.38
CA GLN A 138 -9.77 5.34 -11.98
C GLN A 138 -9.17 6.40 -11.05
N TRP A 139 -9.49 6.35 -9.76
CA TRP A 139 -8.93 7.27 -8.76
C TRP A 139 -7.42 7.09 -8.60
N LEU A 140 -6.92 5.86 -8.63
CA LEU A 140 -5.49 5.58 -8.48
C LEU A 140 -4.65 5.95 -9.70
N LYS A 141 -5.26 5.94 -10.90
CA LYS A 141 -4.56 6.11 -12.19
C LYS A 141 -3.53 7.25 -12.21
N PRO A 142 -3.80 8.49 -11.73
CA PRO A 142 -2.84 9.59 -11.77
C PRO A 142 -1.57 9.36 -10.93
N TYR A 143 -1.61 8.44 -9.96
CA TYR A 143 -0.54 8.24 -8.98
C TYR A 143 0.28 6.98 -9.22
N ILE A 144 -0.25 6.01 -9.96
CA ILE A 144 0.36 4.69 -10.21
C ILE A 144 0.77 4.48 -11.68
N SER A 145 0.82 5.57 -12.45
CA SER A 145 1.25 5.58 -13.85
C SER A 145 2.76 5.43 -13.98
#